data_AF-A0A949XG01-F1
#
_entry.id   AF-A0A949XG01-F1
#
_cell.length_a   1.000
_cell.length_b   1.000
_cell.length_c   1.000
_cell.angle_alpha   90.00
_cell.angle_beta   90.00
_cell.angle_gamma   90.00
#
_symmetry.space_group_name_H-M   'P 1'
#
loop_
_entity.id
_entity.type
_entity.pdbx_description
1 polymer ?
#
loop_
_entity_poly.entity_id
_entity_poly.type
_entity_poly.pdbx_seq_one_letter_code
_entity_poly.pdbx_strand_id
1 'polypeptide(L)' 'MATAMERVKEKYPNATPRRYKTHGGISYYLLWSNGIERGVRLSEGKTAAAAWSAAAKKISAKAAQ' A
#
# COMPACT_ATOMS: atom_id res chain seq x y z
N MET A 1 5.42 -15.74 10.07
CA MET A 1 4.43 -14.67 10.29
C MET A 1 4.48 -13.78 9.06
N ALA A 2 3.46 -13.82 8.18
CA ALA A 2 3.50 -13.09 6.91
C ALA A 2 3.63 -11.57 7.17
N THR A 3 4.61 -10.95 6.52
CA THR A 3 4.87 -9.51 6.63
C THR A 3 3.72 -8.71 6.03
N ALA A 4 3.59 -7.44 6.42
CA ALA A 4 2.55 -6.57 5.87
C ALA A 4 2.66 -6.44 4.33
N MET A 5 3.87 -6.54 3.78
CA MET A 5 4.09 -6.58 2.33
C MET A 5 3.49 -7.84 1.70
N GLU A 6 3.80 -9.02 2.24
CA GLU A 6 3.31 -10.29 1.70
C GLU A 6 1.78 -10.35 1.69
N ARG A 7 1.13 -9.93 2.78
CA ARG A 7 -0.34 -9.87 2.86
C ARG A 7 -0.96 -8.94 1.82
N VAL A 8 -0.32 -7.82 1.53
CA VAL A 8 -0.82 -6.89 0.51
C VAL A 8 -0.54 -7.43 -0.88
N LYS A 9 0.63 -8.03 -1.12
CA LYS A 9 0.99 -8.63 -2.41
C LYS A 9 0.17 -9.87 -2.75
N GLU A 10 -0.33 -10.60 -1.76
CA GLU A 10 -1.27 -11.71 -1.99
C GLU A 10 -2.55 -11.24 -2.71
N LYS A 11 -3.06 -10.06 -2.33
CA LYS A 11 -4.26 -9.46 -2.97
C LYS A 11 -3.93 -8.52 -4.13
N TYR A 12 -2.76 -7.90 -4.08
CA TYR A 12 -2.29 -6.86 -5.00
C TYR A 12 -0.83 -7.14 -5.41
N PRO A 13 -0.57 -8.12 -6.29
CA PRO A 13 0.78 -8.62 -6.56
C PRO A 13 1.76 -7.55 -7.09
N ASN A 14 1.25 -6.58 -7.83
CA ASN A 14 2.01 -5.46 -8.41
C ASN A 14 2.00 -4.20 -7.54
N ALA A 15 1.71 -4.33 -6.25
CA ALA A 15 1.71 -3.19 -5.34
C ALA A 15 3.16 -2.71 -5.10
N THR A 16 3.40 -1.42 -5.28
CA THR A 16 4.70 -0.78 -5.12
C THR A 16 4.60 0.50 -4.29
N PRO A 17 5.53 0.74 -3.35
CA PRO A 17 5.59 1.99 -2.63
C PRO A 17 6.26 3.06 -3.51
N ARG A 18 5.62 4.22 -3.64
CA ARG A 18 6.13 5.40 -4.32
C ARG A 18 6.40 6.49 -3.30
N ARG A 19 7.62 7.03 -3.31
CA ARG A 19 8.01 8.19 -2.50
C ARG A 19 7.53 9.48 -3.17
N TYR A 20 7.00 10.40 -2.38
CA TYR A 20 6.63 11.74 -2.85
C TYR A 20 6.86 12.78 -1.75
N LYS A 21 7.05 14.03 -2.17
CA LYS A 21 7.27 15.15 -1.25
C LYS A 21 5.93 15.82 -0.96
N THR A 22 5.67 16.07 0.31
CA THR A 22 4.53 16.84 0.82
C THR A 22 5.04 18.10 1.50
N HIS A 23 4.13 19.05 1.78
CA HIS A 23 4.47 20.28 2.49
C HIS A 23 5.08 20.02 3.88
N GLY A 24 4.77 18.87 4.51
CA GLY A 24 5.28 18.44 5.81
C GLY A 24 6.45 17.45 5.77
N GLY A 25 7.05 17.19 4.60
CA GLY A 25 8.21 16.30 4.45
C GLY A 25 8.01 15.18 3.42
N ILE A 26 8.77 14.09 3.56
CA ILE A 26 8.70 12.93 2.66
C ILE A 26 7.60 11.99 3.13
N SER A 27 6.75 11.58 2.20
CA SER A 27 5.73 10.55 2.41
C SER A 27 5.82 9.46 1.34
N TYR A 28 5.17 8.34 1.60
CA TYR A 28 5.10 7.18 0.71
C TYR A 28 3.65 6.78 0.51
N TYR A 29 3.25 6.52 -0.72
CA TYR A 29 1.97 5.87 -1.01
C TYR A 29 2.19 4.52 -1.67
N LEU A 30 1.25 3.61 -1.45
CA LEU A 30 1.19 2.35 -2.16
C LEU A 30 0.32 2.47 -3.39
N LEU A 31 0.92 2.16 -4.52
CA LEU A 31 0.27 2.11 -5.81
C LEU A 31 0.21 0.67 -6.28
N TRP A 32 -0.97 0.22 -6.66
CA TRP A 32 -1.14 -1.05 -7.35
C TRP A 32 -1.64 -0.79 -8.76
N SER A 33 -1.06 -1.46 -9.76
CA SER A 33 -1.55 -1.44 -11.13
C SER A 33 -1.72 -2.87 -11.63
N ASN A 34 -2.85 -3.14 -12.27
CA ASN A 34 -3.16 -4.40 -12.93
C ASN A 34 -2.67 -4.42 -14.40
N GLY A 35 -1.88 -3.43 -14.83
CA GLY A 35 -1.37 -3.33 -16.21
C GLY A 35 -2.37 -2.78 -17.23
N ILE A 36 -3.65 -2.63 -16.87
CA ILE A 36 -4.73 -2.15 -17.75
C ILE A 36 -5.25 -0.79 -17.30
N GLU A 37 -5.27 -0.52 -15.99
CA GLU A 37 -5.81 0.72 -15.42
C GLU A 37 -4.75 1.64 -14.81
N ARG A 38 -5.11 2.94 -14.75
CA ARG A 38 -4.41 3.96 -13.93
C ARG A 38 -4.23 3.39 -12.53
N GLY A 39 -2.99 3.32 -12.07
CA GLY A 39 -2.65 2.69 -10.80
C GLY A 39 -3.52 3.19 -9.64
N VAL A 40 -4.09 2.25 -8.88
CA VAL A 40 -4.94 2.50 -7.72
C VAL A 40 -4.07 2.76 -6.50
N ARG A 41 -4.32 3.86 -5.81
CA ARG A 41 -3.66 4.17 -4.54
C ARG A 41 -4.33 3.39 -3.40
N LEU A 42 -3.61 2.43 -2.82
CA LEU A 42 -4.13 1.58 -1.75
C LEU A 42 -4.05 2.28 -0.37
N SER A 43 -2.92 2.92 -0.08
CA SER A 43 -2.65 3.55 1.21
C SER A 43 -1.51 4.57 1.13
N GLU A 44 -1.25 5.25 2.25
CA GLU A 44 -0.16 6.19 2.44
C GLU A 44 0.43 6.03 3.85
N GLY A 45 1.71 6.38 4.01
CA GLY A 45 2.35 6.56 5.29
C GLY A 45 3.62 7.41 5.18
N LYS A 46 4.14 7.87 6.32
CA LYS A 46 5.42 8.61 6.38
C LYS A 46 6.62 7.77 5.94
N THR A 47 6.50 6.45 5.97
CA THR A 47 7.51 5.48 5.51
C THR A 47 6.87 4.41 4.63
N ALA A 48 7.66 3.74 3.80
CA ALA A 48 7.18 2.62 2.98
C ALA A 48 6.55 1.51 3.84
N ALA A 49 7.17 1.17 4.98
CA ALA A 49 6.65 0.17 5.91
C ALA A 49 5.30 0.59 6.53
N ALA A 50 5.11 1.88 6.83
CA ALA A 50 3.85 2.41 7.33
C ALA A 50 2.75 2.31 6.26
N ALA A 51 3.06 2.62 5.00
CA ALA A 51 2.13 2.45 3.90
C ALA A 51 1.70 0.97 3.76
N TRP A 52 2.65 0.03 3.76
CA TRP A 52 2.36 -1.42 3.68
C TRP A 52 1.50 -1.89 4.85
N SER A 53 1.83 -1.46 6.07
CA SER A 53 1.05 -1.80 7.27
C SER A 53 -0.38 -1.25 7.22
N ALA A 54 -0.55 -0.01 6.74
CA ALA A 54 -1.86 0.60 6.57
C ALA A 54 -2.70 -0.12 5.51
N ALA A 55 -2.09 -0.51 4.38
CA ALA A 55 -2.76 -1.30 3.35
C ALA A 55 -3.16 -2.69 3.87
N ALA A 56 -2.25 -3.39 4.56
CA ALA A 56 -2.51 -4.70 5.13
C ALA A 56 -3.68 -4.65 6.13
N LYS A 57 -3.70 -3.65 7.02
CA LYS A 57 -4.81 -3.42 7.96
C LYS A 57 -6.15 -3.21 7.23
N LYS A 58 -6.18 -2.41 6.16
CA LYS A 58 -7.39 -2.21 5.35
C LYS A 58 -7.88 -3.49 4.70
N ILE A 59 -6.97 -4.32 4.18
CA ILE A 59 -7.31 -5.61 3.56
C ILE A 59 -7.93 -6.55 4.60
N SER A 60 -7.33 -6.66 5.78
CA SER A 60 -7.85 -7.48 6.88
C SER A 60 -9.19 -6.97 7.41
N ALA A 61 -9.37 -5.66 7.55
CA ALA A 61 -10.64 -5.08 8.00
C ALA A 61 -11.78 -5.34 7.01
N LYS A 62 -11.51 -5.27 5.70
CA LYS A 62 -12.50 -5.55 4.64
C LYS A 62 -12.81 -7.05 4.51
N ALA A 63 -11.92 -7.94 4.97
CA ALA A 63 -12.15 -9.38 4.97
C ALA A 63 -13.01 -9.85 6.15
N ALA A 64 -13.28 -8.98 7.13
CA ALA A 64 -14.09 -9.28 8.32
C ALA A 64 -15.54 -8.75 8.23
N GLN A 65 -15.95 -8.20 7.08
CA GLN A 65 -17.33 -7.77 6.80
C GLN A 65 -18.08 -8.82 5.98
#